data_AF-A0A9Q1L3N5-F1
#
_entry.id   AF-A0A9Q1L3N5-F1
#
_cell.length_a   1.000
_cell.length_b   1.000
_cell.length_c   1.000
_cell.angle_alpha   90.00
_cell.angle_beta   90.00
_cell.angle_gamma   90.00
#
_symmetry.space_group_name_H-M   'P 1'
#
loop_
_entity.id
_entity.type
_entity.pdbx_description
1 polymer ?
#
loop_
_entity_poly.entity_id
_entity_poly.type
_entity_poly.pdbx_seq_one_letter_code
_entity_poly.pdbx_strand_id
1 'polypeptide(L)'
;MTCRLAFGKICNDRNELIMLIRDILALSGGFDVGDLFPSWKLLHNMSNMKARLTNVHHKYDLIMENIINEHKENHARGVKGNNEFDGEDMIDALLRAKENNELQFPIENDNMKAVILLKAHIDSVNA
;
A
#
# COMPACT_ATOMS: atom_id res chain seq x y z
N MET A 1 -10.36 12.17 -0.70
CA MET A 1 -10.65 11.92 -2.13
C MET A 1 -9.59 11.06 -2.83
N THR A 2 -8.49 10.73 -2.16
CA THR A 2 -7.25 10.21 -2.75
C THR A 2 -7.23 8.70 -3.03
N CYS A 3 -7.96 7.89 -2.26
CA CYS A 3 -8.12 6.46 -2.58
C CYS A 3 -8.95 6.18 -3.85
N ARG A 4 -9.49 7.20 -4.54
CA ARG A 4 -10.15 7.02 -5.85
C ARG A 4 -9.16 7.17 -7.02
N LEU A 5 -8.10 7.98 -6.83
CA LEU A 5 -7.10 8.24 -7.86
C LEU A 5 -5.99 7.18 -7.89
N ALA A 6 -5.74 6.49 -6.77
CA ALA A 6 -4.65 5.52 -6.66
C ALA A 6 -5.03 4.06 -6.95
N PHE A 7 -6.33 3.71 -6.97
CA PHE A 7 -6.79 2.31 -6.90
C PHE A 7 -7.86 1.91 -7.92
N GLY A 8 -8.30 2.84 -8.77
CA GLY A 8 -9.30 2.53 -9.76
C GLY A 8 -10.68 2.07 -9.24
N LYS A 9 -11.38 1.23 -10.03
CA LYS A 9 -12.80 0.88 -9.94
C LYS A 9 -13.10 0.17 -8.63
N ILE A 10 -14.35 0.32 -8.19
CA ILE A 10 -14.85 0.13 -6.84
C ILE A 10 -14.56 -1.29 -6.31
N CYS A 11 -13.41 -1.47 -5.65
CA CYS A 11 -13.08 -2.67 -4.89
C CYS A 11 -13.96 -2.70 -3.62
N ASN A 12 -14.68 -3.81 -3.39
CA ASN A 12 -15.42 -4.03 -2.14
C ASN A 12 -14.48 -3.94 -0.90
N ASP A 13 -13.19 -4.19 -1.10
CA ASP A 13 -12.16 -4.24 -0.07
C ASP A 13 -11.50 -2.85 0.20
N ARG A 14 -12.00 -1.76 -0.40
CA ARG A 14 -11.42 -0.42 -0.26
C ARG A 14 -11.44 0.10 1.18
N ASN A 15 -12.55 -0.10 1.89
CA ASN A 15 -12.64 0.35 3.29
C ASN A 15 -11.70 -0.45 4.18
N GLU A 16 -11.55 -1.75 3.92
CA GLU A 16 -10.60 -2.60 4.61
C GLU A 16 -9.16 -2.17 4.32
N LEU A 17 -8.81 -1.94 3.06
CA LEU A 17 -7.49 -1.45 2.66
C LEU A 17 -7.15 -0.09 3.30
N ILE A 18 -8.09 0.85 3.32
CA ILE A 18 -7.93 2.15 3.99
C ILE A 18 -7.71 1.98 5.49
N MET A 19 -8.48 1.09 6.14
CA MET A 19 -8.32 0.81 7.56
C MET A 19 -6.96 0.16 7.85
N LEU A 20 -6.52 -0.79 7.03
CA LEU A 20 -5.21 -1.44 7.16
C LEU A 20 -4.06 -0.45 6.98
N ILE A 21 -4.14 0.44 5.98
CA ILE A 21 -3.16 1.51 5.79
C ILE A 21 -3.12 2.41 7.02
N ARG A 22 -4.27 2.86 7.53
CA ARG A 22 -4.32 3.69 8.76
C ARG A 22 -3.69 2.99 9.95
N ASP A 23 -3.98 1.71 10.14
CA ASP A 23 -3.40 0.90 11.22
C ASP A 23 -1.88 0.77 11.05
N ILE A 24 -1.37 0.55 9.83
CA ILE A 24 0.08 0.53 9.55
C ILE A 24 0.71 1.86 9.93
N LEU A 25 0.13 3.00 9.50
CA LEU A 25 0.69 4.32 9.76
C LEU A 25 0.66 4.70 11.24
N ALA A 26 -0.40 4.33 11.96
CA ALA A 26 -0.48 4.55 13.40
C ALA A 26 0.53 3.69 14.19
N LEU A 27 0.75 2.45 13.75
CA LEU A 27 1.71 1.53 14.37
C LEU A 27 3.17 1.83 13.99
N SER A 28 3.41 2.49 12.84
CA SER A 28 4.75 2.89 12.39
C SER A 28 5.17 4.28 12.90
N GLY A 29 4.24 5.19 13.16
CA GLY A 29 4.48 6.55 13.66
C GLY A 29 4.76 6.67 15.17
N GLY A 30 4.82 5.57 15.91
CA GLY A 30 5.01 5.54 17.37
C GLY A 30 6.48 5.54 17.85
N PHE A 31 7.44 5.97 17.03
CA PHE A 31 8.87 5.88 17.36
C PHE A 31 9.53 7.26 17.42
N ASP A 32 9.33 7.99 18.53
CA ASP A 32 10.40 8.84 19.04
C ASP A 32 11.34 7.95 19.87
N VAL A 33 12.50 7.63 19.28
CA VAL A 33 13.49 6.72 19.87
C VAL A 33 14.20 7.37 21.08
N GLY A 34 14.00 8.67 21.32
CA GLY A 34 14.46 9.36 22.52
C GLY A 34 13.78 8.92 23.82
N ASP A 35 12.57 8.35 23.74
CA ASP A 35 11.75 7.96 24.91
C ASP A 35 11.86 6.46 25.29
N LEU A 36 12.63 5.67 24.53
CA LEU A 36 12.55 4.20 24.55
C LEU A 36 13.22 3.47 25.72
N PHE A 37 13.78 4.13 26.72
CA PHE A 37 14.36 3.41 27.87
C PHE A 37 14.16 4.10 29.23
N PRO A 38 13.12 3.67 29.97
CA PRO A 38 13.35 3.53 31.42
C PRO A 38 12.97 2.16 32.03
N SER A 39 12.15 1.28 31.41
CA SER A 39 11.85 -0.03 32.04
C SER A 39 11.34 -1.18 31.13
N TRP A 40 11.66 -2.42 31.54
CA TRP A 40 11.41 -3.69 30.84
C TRP A 40 9.93 -4.10 30.62
N LYS A 41 8.95 -3.40 31.21
CA LYS A 41 7.51 -3.64 30.90
C LYS A 41 7.12 -3.24 29.47
N LEU A 42 7.90 -2.36 28.83
CA LEU A 42 7.68 -1.94 27.43
C LEU A 42 8.08 -3.03 26.43
N LEU A 43 9.04 -3.91 26.73
CA LEU A 43 9.49 -4.96 25.79
C LEU A 43 8.37 -5.94 25.44
N HIS A 44 7.52 -6.30 26.41
CA HIS A 44 6.35 -7.14 26.16
C HIS A 44 5.33 -6.43 25.27
N ASN A 45 5.10 -5.14 25.49
CA ASN A 45 4.18 -4.35 24.68
C ASN A 45 4.73 -4.08 23.26
N MET A 46 6.04 -3.90 23.11
CA MET A 46 6.73 -3.80 21.81
C MET A 46 6.63 -5.11 21.02
N SER A 47 6.74 -6.27 21.69
CA SER A 47 6.50 -7.57 21.05
C SER A 47 5.07 -7.67 20.51
N ASN A 48 4.08 -7.22 21.28
CA ASN A 48 2.68 -7.22 20.85
C ASN A 48 2.42 -6.23 19.71
N MET A 49 3.03 -5.03 19.76
CA MET A 49 2.95 -4.04 18.68
C MET A 49 3.61 -4.54 17.39
N LYS A 50 4.79 -5.17 17.50
CA LYS A 50 5.48 -5.79 16.36
C LYS A 50 4.62 -6.89 15.74
N ALA A 51 4.06 -7.79 16.55
CA ALA A 51 3.17 -8.84 16.07
C ALA A 51 1.92 -8.26 15.38
N ARG A 52 1.32 -7.20 15.96
CA ARG A 52 0.18 -6.50 15.33
C ARG A 52 0.58 -5.87 14.00
N LEU A 53 1.69 -5.14 13.95
CA LEU A 53 2.17 -4.50 12.72
C LEU A 53 2.45 -5.54 11.63
N THR A 54 3.10 -6.67 11.97
CA THR A 54 3.32 -7.77 11.03
C THR A 54 2.00 -8.35 10.50
N ASN A 55 0.99 -8.52 11.35
CA ASN A 55 -0.32 -9.02 10.92
C ASN A 55 -1.03 -8.03 9.99
N VAL A 56 -1.09 -6.74 10.34
CA VAL A 56 -1.70 -5.72 9.48
C VAL A 56 -0.94 -5.59 8.15
N HIS A 57 0.39 -5.64 8.18
CA HIS A 57 1.22 -5.62 6.98
C HIS A 57 0.96 -6.84 6.08
N HIS A 58 0.81 -8.04 6.65
CA HIS A 58 0.51 -9.25 5.87
C HIS A 58 -0.86 -9.17 5.19
N LYS A 59 -1.88 -8.63 5.87
CA LYS A 59 -3.20 -8.40 5.25
C LYS A 59 -3.14 -7.38 4.12
N TYR A 60 -2.41 -6.28 4.35
CA TYR A 60 -2.17 -5.27 3.31
C TYR A 60 -1.49 -5.88 2.08
N ASP A 61 -0.45 -6.69 2.30
CA ASP A 61 0.31 -7.37 1.26
C ASP A 61 -0.59 -8.27 0.39
N LEU A 62 -1.43 -9.09 1.04
CA LEU A 62 -2.36 -9.99 0.35
C LEU A 62 -3.37 -9.22 -0.52
N ILE A 63 -3.98 -8.17 0.01
CA ILE A 63 -4.96 -7.36 -0.73
C ILE A 63 -4.29 -6.68 -1.92
N MET A 64 -3.12 -6.07 -1.71
CA MET A 64 -2.40 -5.40 -2.80
C MET A 64 -1.93 -6.37 -3.87
N GLU A 65 -1.51 -7.58 -3.51
CA GLU A 65 -1.12 -8.62 -4.46
C GLU A 65 -2.30 -9.00 -5.37
N ASN A 66 -3.50 -9.17 -4.79
CA ASN A 66 -4.71 -9.44 -5.55
C ASN A 66 -5.04 -8.30 -6.52
N ILE A 67 -4.98 -7.04 -6.06
CA ILE A 67 -5.22 -5.86 -6.89
C ILE A 67 -4.21 -5.79 -8.04
N ILE A 68 -2.91 -5.94 -7.77
CA ILE A 68 -1.88 -5.90 -8.80
C ILE A 68 -2.12 -6.99 -9.87
N ASN A 69 -2.54 -8.18 -9.45
CA ASN A 69 -2.81 -9.28 -10.38
C ASN A 69 -4.07 -9.01 -11.22
N GLU A 70 -5.13 -8.44 -10.65
CA GLU A 70 -6.30 -8.00 -11.41
C GLU A 70 -5.93 -7.00 -12.51
N HIS A 71 -5.09 -6.00 -12.19
CA HIS A 71 -4.63 -5.01 -13.16
C HIS A 71 -3.82 -5.66 -14.30
N LYS A 72 -2.92 -6.60 -13.98
CA LYS A 72 -2.17 -7.37 -14.97
C LYS A 72 -3.08 -8.18 -15.89
N GLU A 73 -4.09 -8.84 -15.34
CA GLU A 73 -5.07 -9.60 -16.12
C GLU A 73 -5.92 -8.70 -17.02
N ASN A 74 -6.28 -7.51 -16.55
CA ASN A 74 -7.03 -6.53 -17.34
C ASN A 74 -6.18 -5.96 -18.49
N HIS A 75 -4.90 -5.66 -18.24
CA HIS A 75 -3.92 -5.33 -19.28
C HIS A 75 -3.80 -6.44 -20.33
N ALA A 76 -3.65 -7.70 -19.90
CA ALA A 76 -3.56 -8.85 -20.80
C ALA A 76 -4.83 -9.05 -21.65
N ARG A 77 -6.00 -8.66 -21.12
CA ARG A 77 -7.29 -8.67 -21.83
C ARG A 77 -7.52 -7.44 -22.72
N GLY A 78 -6.60 -6.48 -22.76
CA GLY A 78 -6.72 -5.25 -23.54
C GLY A 78 -7.75 -4.25 -22.98
N VAL A 79 -8.11 -4.37 -21.69
CA VAL A 79 -8.96 -3.40 -21.00
C VAL A 79 -8.18 -2.10 -20.83
N LYS A 80 -8.78 -0.98 -21.22
CA LYS A 80 -8.17 0.34 -21.06
C LYS A 80 -8.43 0.84 -19.65
N GLY A 81 -7.42 0.74 -18.79
CA GLY A 81 -7.45 1.30 -17.45
C GLY A 81 -8.29 0.51 -16.45
N ASN A 82 -7.93 0.66 -15.19
CA ASN A 82 -8.60 -0.02 -14.09
C ASN A 82 -9.45 0.92 -13.23
N ASN A 83 -9.62 2.19 -13.62
CA ASN A 83 -10.37 3.17 -12.83
C ASN A 83 -11.86 3.36 -13.17
N GLU A 84 -12.57 4.13 -12.33
CA GLU A 84 -14.02 4.38 -12.46
C GLU A 84 -14.43 4.99 -13.83
N PHE A 85 -13.47 5.59 -14.53
CA PHE A 85 -13.64 6.21 -15.85
C PHE A 85 -12.87 5.47 -16.95
N ASP A 86 -12.52 4.19 -16.74
CA ASP A 86 -11.70 3.38 -17.65
C ASP A 86 -10.39 4.11 -18.02
N GLY A 87 -9.84 4.84 -17.05
CA GLY A 87 -8.58 5.56 -17.15
C GLY A 87 -7.44 4.82 -16.44
N GLU A 88 -6.22 5.24 -16.76
CA GLU A 88 -5.00 4.80 -16.09
C GLU A 88 -4.99 5.27 -14.62
N ASP A 89 -4.68 4.36 -13.70
CA ASP A 89 -4.32 4.70 -12.32
C ASP A 89 -2.84 4.46 -12.01
N MET A 90 -2.45 4.62 -10.73
CA MET A 90 -1.05 4.54 -10.34
C MET A 90 -0.45 3.15 -10.54
N ILE A 91 -1.24 2.08 -10.37
CA ILE A 91 -0.76 0.71 -10.59
C ILE A 91 -0.57 0.48 -12.09
N ASP A 92 -1.51 0.95 -12.91
CA ASP A 92 -1.42 0.89 -14.38
C ASP A 92 -0.18 1.65 -14.90
N ALA A 93 0.06 2.85 -14.37
CA ALA A 93 1.22 3.65 -14.74
C ALA A 93 2.55 2.97 -14.36
N LEU A 94 2.61 2.31 -13.19
CA LEU A 94 3.78 1.56 -12.74
C LEU A 94 3.99 0.27 -13.54
N LEU A 95 2.92 -0.42 -13.95
CA LEU A 95 2.99 -1.57 -14.84
C LEU A 95 3.50 -1.16 -16.23
N ARG A 96 3.01 -0.06 -16.80
CA ARG A 96 3.53 0.49 -18.05
C ARG A 96 5.01 0.87 -17.93
N ALA A 97 5.40 1.50 -16.82
CA ALA A 97 6.80 1.85 -16.58
C ALA A 97 7.70 0.60 -16.48
N LYS A 98 7.18 -0.50 -15.92
CA LYS A 98 7.85 -1.81 -15.88
C LYS A 98 8.06 -2.38 -17.29
N GLU A 99 7.05 -2.29 -18.16
CA GLU A 99 7.08 -2.84 -19.53
C GLU A 99 8.04 -2.08 -20.46
N ASN A 100 8.24 -0.78 -20.22
CA ASN A 100 9.13 0.05 -21.04
C ASN A 100 10.61 -0.36 -20.97
N ASN A 101 11.04 -1.20 -20.01
CA ASN A 101 12.41 -1.74 -19.87
C ASN A 101 13.55 -0.70 -19.87
N GLU A 102 13.26 0.60 -19.72
CA GLU A 102 14.23 1.69 -19.69
C GLU A 102 14.81 1.96 -18.29
N LEU A 103 14.28 1.28 -17.27
CA LEU A 103 14.68 1.47 -15.89
C LEU A 103 15.94 0.66 -15.57
N GLN A 104 16.91 1.31 -14.90
CA GLN A 104 18.13 0.65 -14.42
C GLN A 104 17.82 -0.50 -13.44
N PHE A 105 16.71 -0.39 -12.70
CA PHE A 105 16.24 -1.41 -11.77
C PHE A 105 14.81 -1.81 -12.14
N PRO A 106 14.49 -3.12 -12.19
CA PRO A 106 13.16 -3.58 -12.52
C PRO A 106 12.15 -3.19 -11.43
N ILE A 107 10.94 -2.81 -11.84
CA ILE A 107 9.83 -2.61 -10.91
C ILE A 107 9.22 -3.97 -10.56
N GLU A 108 9.24 -4.29 -9.27
CA GLU A 108 8.60 -5.46 -8.68
C GLU A 108 7.30 -5.07 -7.96
N ASN A 109 6.46 -6.06 -7.66
CA ASN A 109 5.18 -5.82 -6.97
C ASN A 109 5.40 -5.09 -5.63
N ASP A 110 6.46 -5.44 -4.90
CA ASP A 110 6.77 -4.82 -3.62
C ASP A 110 7.11 -3.33 -3.75
N ASN A 111 7.70 -2.91 -4.88
CA ASN A 111 7.89 -1.49 -5.16
C ASN A 111 6.55 -0.78 -5.36
N MET A 112 5.60 -1.41 -6.07
CA MET A 112 4.27 -0.84 -6.29
C MET A 112 3.49 -0.72 -4.97
N LYS A 113 3.52 -1.77 -4.13
CA LYS A 113 2.95 -1.78 -2.77
C LYS A 113 3.52 -0.63 -1.94
N ALA A 114 4.85 -0.49 -1.90
CA ALA A 114 5.50 0.57 -1.13
C ALA A 114 5.09 1.98 -1.59
N VAL A 115 5.05 2.24 -2.90
CA VAL A 115 4.66 3.55 -3.45
C VAL A 115 3.21 3.89 -3.09
N ILE A 116 2.31 2.90 -3.16
CA ILE A 116 0.90 3.06 -2.78
C ILE A 116 0.77 3.41 -1.29
N LEU A 117 1.47 2.67 -0.42
CA LEU A 117 1.47 2.93 1.03
C LEU A 117 2.01 4.33 1.36
N LEU A 118 3.12 4.73 0.75
CA LEU A 118 3.72 6.06 0.92
C LEU A 118 2.80 7.17 0.43
N LYS A 119 2.16 6.98 -0.73
CA LYS A 119 1.20 7.96 -1.27
C LYS A 119 0.03 8.16 -0.31
N ALA A 120 -0.51 7.08 0.24
CA ALA A 120 -1.59 7.14 1.21
C ALA A 120 -1.18 7.84 2.53
N HIS A 121 0.08 7.67 2.97
CA HIS A 121 0.64 8.40 4.11
C HIS A 121 0.71 9.91 3.87
N ILE A 122 1.28 10.33 2.73
CA ILE A 122 1.39 11.75 2.35
C ILE A 122 0.01 12.41 2.31
N ASP A 123 -0.98 11.70 1.78
CA ASP A 123 -2.36 12.21 1.69
C ASP A 123 -3.05 12.31 3.06
N SER A 124 -2.62 11.51 4.05
CA SER A 124 -3.14 11.58 5.42
C SER A 124 -2.51 12.71 6.24
N VAL A 125 -1.30 13.17 5.88
CA VAL A 125 -0.59 14.26 6.58
C VAL A 125 -1.00 15.63 6.05
N ASN A 126 -1.39 15.72 4.76
CA ASN A 126 -1.75 16.98 4.09
C ASN A 126 -3.27 17.25 4.04
N ALA A 127 -4.09 16.50 4.78
CA ALA A 127 -5.54 16.63 4.86
C ALA A 127 -5.97 17.27 6.19
#